data_AF-A0A846V7H9-F1
#
_entry.id   AF-A0A846V7H9-F1
#
_cell.length_a   1.000
_cell.length_b   1.000
_cell.length_c   1.000
_cell.angle_alpha   90.00
_cell.angle_beta   90.00
_cell.angle_gamma   90.00
#
_symmetry.space_group_name_H-M   'P 1'
#
loop_
_entity.id
_entity.type
_entity.pdbx_description
1 polymer ?
#
loop_
_entity_poly.entity_id
_entity_poly.type
_entity_poly.pdbx_seq_one_letter_code
_entity_poly.pdbx_strand_id
1 'polypeptide(L)'
;MDTVFGEPWIVRHAIYYTDPEAGPDALLNDATEWLQYACSSVRLLAELVREGGEVDADRLPVMLEGIGVFIDMGMRCAVQAHLRMQWEQVRGEVESEAAEP
;
A
#
# COMPACT_ATOMS: atom_id res chain seq x y z
N MET A 1 29.91 -14.98 10.03
CA MET A 1 28.52 -14.71 10.42
C MET A 1 28.33 -13.23 10.18
N ASP A 2 27.71 -12.86 9.06
CA ASP A 2 27.21 -11.51 8.85
C ASP A 2 25.77 -11.63 8.35
N THR A 3 24.89 -11.01 9.12
CA THR A 3 23.44 -11.08 9.08
C THR A 3 22.91 -10.33 7.86
N VAL A 4 22.64 -11.07 6.79
CA VAL A 4 21.76 -10.61 5.69
C VAL A 4 20.30 -10.81 6.14
N PHE A 5 19.92 -10.14 7.24
CA PHE A 5 18.52 -10.02 7.63
C PHE A 5 18.06 -8.64 7.20
N GLY A 6 17.15 -8.63 6.21
CA GLY A 6 16.59 -7.46 5.53
C GLY A 6 16.84 -6.15 6.24
N GLU A 7 17.80 -5.37 5.71
CA GLU A 7 18.13 -4.09 6.30
C GLU A 7 16.87 -3.20 6.39
N PRO A 8 16.88 -2.17 7.25
CA PRO A 8 15.92 -1.05 7.28
C PRO A 8 15.73 -0.29 5.95
N TRP A 9 16.24 -0.82 4.83
CA TRP A 9 16.23 -0.24 3.50
C TRP A 9 14.81 -0.05 2.97
N ILE A 10 13.89 -1.00 3.21
CA ILE A 10 12.46 -0.83 2.90
C ILE A 10 11.84 0.26 3.77
N VAL A 11 12.16 0.29 5.06
CA VAL A 11 11.54 1.23 6.02
C VAL A 11 12.00 2.67 5.78
N ARG A 12 13.24 2.88 5.30
CA ARG A 12 13.81 4.22 5.05
C ARG A 12 13.77 4.68 3.60
N HIS A 13 13.64 3.77 2.63
CA HIS A 13 13.69 4.08 1.18
C HIS A 13 12.52 3.52 0.38
N ALA A 14 11.41 3.15 1.02
CA ALA A 14 10.12 3.04 0.34
C ALA A 14 9.62 4.42 -0.12
N ILE A 15 10.37 5.07 -1.00
CA ILE A 15 9.82 6.06 -1.92
C ILE A 15 8.99 5.23 -2.88
N TYR A 16 7.76 4.90 -2.48
CA TYR A 16 6.79 4.29 -3.37
C TYR A 16 6.61 5.25 -4.54
N TYR A 17 7.18 4.88 -5.68
CA TYR A 17 7.02 5.58 -6.93
C TYR A 17 5.72 5.08 -7.53
N THR A 18 4.61 5.74 -7.18
CA THR A 18 3.37 5.55 -7.93
C THR A 18 3.67 5.90 -9.39
N ASP A 19 3.41 4.99 -10.30
CA ASP A 19 3.51 5.29 -11.73
C ASP A 19 2.64 6.52 -12.05
N PRO A 20 3.24 7.64 -12.51
CA PRO A 20 2.49 8.84 -12.81
C PRO A 20 1.45 8.62 -13.92
N GLU A 21 1.61 7.60 -14.77
CA GLU A 21 0.69 7.29 -15.86
C GLU A 21 -0.39 6.26 -15.47
N ALA A 22 -0.35 5.71 -14.25
CA ALA A 22 -1.33 4.70 -13.82
C ALA A 22 -2.76 5.26 -13.74
N GLY A 23 -3.69 4.66 -14.47
CA GLY A 23 -5.12 4.98 -14.36
C GLY A 23 -5.71 4.63 -12.99
N PRO A 24 -6.89 5.15 -12.64
CA PRO A 24 -7.54 4.87 -11.35
C PRO A 24 -7.71 3.38 -11.04
N ASP A 25 -8.05 2.55 -12.03
CA ASP A 25 -8.24 1.12 -11.84
C ASP A 25 -6.93 0.40 -11.47
N ALA A 26 -5.81 0.79 -12.09
CA ALA A 26 -4.50 0.25 -11.76
C ALA A 26 -4.09 0.62 -10.32
N LEU A 27 -4.34 1.87 -9.92
CA LEU A 27 -4.08 2.32 -8.56
C LEU A 27 -4.97 1.60 -7.52
N LEU A 28 -6.23 1.31 -7.84
CA LEU A 28 -7.09 0.52 -6.94
C LEU A 28 -6.66 -0.94 -6.85
N ASN A 29 -6.12 -1.51 -7.93
CA ASN A 29 -5.52 -2.84 -7.91
C ASN A 29 -4.29 -2.87 -7.00
N ASP A 30 -3.37 -1.90 -7.16
CA ASP A 30 -2.19 -1.77 -6.31
C ASP A 30 -2.59 -1.57 -4.84
N ALA A 31 -3.60 -0.74 -4.57
CA ALA A 31 -4.15 -0.57 -3.23
C ALA A 31 -4.62 -1.90 -2.63
N THR A 32 -5.33 -2.69 -3.43
CA THR A 32 -5.84 -4.00 -3.02
C THR A 32 -4.72 -4.97 -2.68
N GLU A 33 -3.69 -5.01 -3.53
CA GLU A 33 -2.53 -5.89 -3.36
C GLU A 33 -1.75 -5.56 -2.07
N TRP A 34 -1.43 -4.28 -1.84
CA TRP A 34 -0.75 -3.85 -0.63
C TRP A 34 -1.54 -4.16 0.64
N LEU A 35 -2.84 -3.89 0.64
CA LEU A 35 -3.70 -4.18 1.79
C LEU A 35 -3.86 -5.69 2.03
N GLN A 36 -3.86 -6.50 0.97
CA GLN A 36 -3.92 -7.94 1.08
C GLN A 36 -2.62 -8.51 1.66
N TYR A 37 -1.45 -7.96 1.30
CA TYR A 37 -0.19 -8.29 1.93
C TYR A 37 -0.21 -7.94 3.42
N ALA A 38 -0.65 -6.74 3.79
CA ALA A 38 -0.80 -6.34 5.20
C ALA A 38 -1.69 -7.32 5.98
N CYS A 39 -2.86 -7.66 5.44
CA CYS A 39 -3.79 -8.60 6.07
C CYS A 39 -3.18 -10.00 6.24
N SER A 40 -2.48 -10.50 5.22
CA SER A 40 -1.84 -11.81 5.25
C SER A 40 -0.70 -11.86 6.27
N SER A 41 0.11 -10.80 6.35
CA SER A 41 1.18 -10.66 7.34
C SER A 41 0.66 -10.61 8.78
N VAL A 42 -0.46 -9.91 9.02
CA VAL A 42 -1.13 -9.88 10.33
C VAL A 42 -1.64 -11.28 10.70
N ARG A 43 -2.25 -12.01 9.76
CA ARG A 43 -2.72 -13.38 9.99
C ARG A 43 -1.58 -14.32 10.36
N LEU A 44 -0.47 -14.25 9.63
CA LEU A 44 0.73 -15.04 9.92
C LEU A 44 1.27 -14.74 11.33
N LEU A 45 1.36 -13.46 11.72
CA LEU A 45 1.75 -13.08 13.09
C LEU A 45 0.81 -13.66 14.15
N ALA A 46 -0.50 -13.60 13.90
CA ALA A 46 -1.50 -14.14 14.81
C ALA A 46 -1.47 -15.68 14.89
N GLU A 47 -1.07 -16.36 13.82
CA GLU A 47 -0.84 -17.81 13.80
C GLU A 47 0.39 -18.17 14.64
N LEU A 48 1.51 -17.46 14.47
CA LEU A 48 2.74 -17.67 15.25
C LEU A 48 2.51 -17.53 16.76
N VAL A 49 1.74 -16.52 17.18
CA VAL A 49 1.38 -16.33 18.61
C VAL A 49 0.50 -17.48 19.12
N ARG A 50 -0.45 -17.96 18.29
CA ARG A 50 -1.46 -18.93 18.71
C ARG A 50 -0.94 -20.36 18.79
N GLU A 51 -0.01 -20.73 17.94
CA GLU A 51 0.63 -22.05 17.94
C GLU A 51 1.57 -22.26 19.14
N GLY A 52 1.66 -21.28 20.05
CA GLY A 52 2.54 -21.33 21.21
C GLY A 52 4.01 -21.09 20.85
N GLY A 53 4.27 -20.58 19.64
CA GLY A 53 5.60 -20.17 19.23
C GLY A 53 6.03 -18.94 20.02
N GLU A 54 7.25 -18.94 20.54
CA GLU A 54 7.85 -17.70 21.02
C GLU A 54 8.01 -16.76 19.83
N VAL A 55 7.24 -15.67 19.84
CA VAL A 55 7.48 -14.57 18.91
C VAL A 55 8.74 -13.86 19.39
N ASP A 56 9.74 -13.81 18.52
CA ASP A 56 10.96 -13.05 18.74
C ASP A 56 10.61 -11.56 18.96
N ALA A 57 10.67 -11.13 20.22
CA ALA A 57 10.30 -9.78 20.64
C ALA A 57 11.22 -8.71 20.03
N ASP A 58 12.44 -9.07 19.64
CA ASP A 58 13.37 -8.15 18.97
C ASP A 58 13.00 -7.95 17.50
N ARG A 59 12.36 -8.94 16.88
CA ARG A 59 11.93 -8.90 15.47
C ARG A 59 10.51 -8.40 15.26
N LEU A 60 9.64 -8.55 16.26
CA LEU A 60 8.25 -8.12 16.19
C LEU A 60 8.08 -6.64 15.79
N PRO A 61 8.85 -5.67 16.34
CA PRO A 61 8.75 -4.26 15.93
C PRO A 61 8.98 -4.06 14.43
N VAL A 62 10.02 -4.69 13.87
CA VAL A 62 10.35 -4.58 12.44
C VAL A 62 9.24 -5.19 11.56
N MET A 63 8.63 -6.30 12.00
CA MET A 63 7.52 -6.91 11.29
C MET A 63 6.27 -6.02 11.29
N LEU A 64 5.97 -5.39 12.42
CA LEU A 64 4.85 -4.44 12.54
C LEU A 64 5.09 -3.17 11.72
N GLU A 65 6.32 -2.65 11.70
CA GLU A 65 6.72 -1.53 10.84
C GLU A 65 6.53 -1.88 9.36
N GLY A 66 6.93 -3.09 8.93
CA GLY A 66 6.72 -3.57 7.56
C GLY A 66 5.24 -3.64 7.18
N ILE A 67 4.37 -4.11 8.08
CA ILE A 67 2.92 -4.08 7.89
C ILE A 67 2.41 -2.64 7.76
N GLY A 68 2.91 -1.72 8.59
CA GLY A 68 2.61 -0.30 8.49
C GLY A 68 2.95 0.29 7.13
N VAL A 69 4.08 -0.09 6.53
CA VAL A 69 4.49 0.33 5.18
C VAL A 69 3.49 -0.18 4.13
N PHE A 70 3.05 -1.44 4.19
CA PHE A 70 2.03 -1.95 3.25
C PHE A 70 0.71 -1.18 3.37
N ILE A 71 0.28 -0.86 4.58
CA ILE A 71 -0.95 -0.08 4.80
C ILE A 71 -0.79 1.34 4.22
N ASP A 72 0.33 2.01 4.48
CA ASP A 72 0.61 3.34 3.94
C ASP A 72 0.63 3.36 2.40
N MET A 73 1.29 2.40 1.77
CA MET A 73 1.29 2.26 0.31
C MET A 73 -0.12 2.04 -0.24
N GLY A 74 -0.90 1.14 0.37
CA GLY A 74 -2.28 0.89 -0.04
C GLY A 74 -3.18 2.13 0.07
N MET A 75 -3.06 2.90 1.16
CA MET A 75 -3.80 4.15 1.34
C MET A 75 -3.43 5.19 0.29
N ARG A 76 -2.14 5.36 -0.02
CA ARG A 76 -1.68 6.33 -1.03
C ARG A 76 -2.23 6.00 -2.42
N CYS A 77 -2.22 4.72 -2.80
CA CYS A 77 -2.78 4.26 -4.06
C CYS A 77 -4.28 4.60 -4.16
N ALA A 78 -5.06 4.30 -3.11
CA ALA A 78 -6.49 4.60 -3.07
C ALA A 78 -6.78 6.11 -3.13
N VAL A 79 -6.01 6.93 -2.41
CA VAL A 79 -6.15 8.40 -2.45
C VAL A 79 -5.85 8.93 -3.86
N GLN A 80 -4.78 8.46 -4.49
CA GLN A 80 -4.44 8.89 -5.84
C GLN A 80 -5.48 8.44 -6.88
N ALA A 81 -6.01 7.23 -6.76
CA ALA A 81 -7.11 6.77 -7.60
C ALA A 81 -8.32 7.72 -7.48
N HIS A 82 -8.71 8.05 -6.25
CA HIS A 82 -9.84 8.94 -6.01
C HIS A 82 -9.63 10.34 -6.58
N LEU A 83 -8.43 10.91 -6.40
CA LEU A 83 -8.07 12.21 -6.99
C LEU A 83 -8.16 12.17 -8.53
N ARG A 84 -7.64 11.13 -9.17
CA ARG A 84 -7.70 10.99 -10.63
C ARG A 84 -9.13 10.86 -11.14
N MET A 85 -9.97 10.06 -10.47
CA MET A 85 -11.38 9.93 -10.81
C MET A 85 -12.13 11.28 -10.70
N GLN A 86 -11.87 12.05 -9.64
CA GLN A 86 -12.45 13.40 -9.49
C GLN A 86 -12.00 14.33 -10.63
N TRP A 87 -10.73 14.27 -11.02
CA TRP A 87 -10.21 15.06 -12.13
C TRP A 87 -10.83 14.69 -13.48
N GLU A 88 -10.96 13.39 -13.75
CA GLU A 88 -11.61 12.86 -14.96
C GLU A 88 -13.08 13.26 -15.02
N GLN A 89 -13.78 13.23 -13.89
CA GLN A 89 -15.17 13.68 -13.79
C GLN A 89 -15.31 15.17 -14.13
N VAL A 90 -14.52 16.03 -13.49
CA VAL A 90 -14.55 17.49 -13.76
C VAL A 90 -14.23 17.77 -15.23
N ARG A 91 -13.27 17.06 -15.82
CA ARG A 91 -12.95 17.20 -17.24
C ARG A 91 -14.12 16.81 -18.14
N GLY A 92 -14.81 15.71 -17.83
CA GLY A 92 -16.00 15.28 -18.58
C GLY A 92 -17.17 16.26 -18.49
N GLU A 93 -17.38 16.88 -17.32
CA GLU A 93 -18.40 17.92 -17.12
C GLU A 93 -18.10 19.17 -17.96
N VAL A 94 -16.85 19.64 -17.97
CA VAL A 94 -16.42 20.79 -18.79
C VAL A 94 -16.53 20.50 -20.30
N GLU A 95 -16.16 19.29 -20.73
CA GLU A 95 -16.28 18.87 -22.13
C GLU A 95 -17.75 18.74 -22.57
N SER A 96 -18.65 18.32 -21.68
CA SER A 96 -20.10 18.25 -21.93
C SER A 96 -20.76 19.64 -21.99
N GLU A 97 -20.39 20.55 -21.10
CA GLU A 97 -20.93 21.92 -21.07
C GLU A 97 -20.46 22.76 -22.28
N ALA A 98 -19.24 22.53 -22.77
CA ALA A 98 -18.73 23.13 -24.00
C ALA A 98 -19.38 22.54 -25.29
N ALA A 99 -20.04 21.38 -25.18
CA ALA A 99 -20.69 20.70 -26.29
C ALA A 99 -22.21 20.97 -26.39
N GLU A 100 -22.82 21.65 -25.41
CA GLU A 100 -24.20 22.14 -25.51
C GLU A 100 -24.24 23.53 -26.21
N PRO A 101 -24.97 23.68 -27.34
CA PRO A 101 -25.04 24.92 -28.14
C PRO A 101 -25.98 26.00 -27.60
#